data_AF-A0A953CF32-F1
#
_entry.id   AF-A0A953CF32-F1
#
_cell.length_a   1.000
_cell.length_b   1.000
_cell.length_c   1.000
_cell.angle_alpha   90.00
_cell.angle_beta   90.00
_cell.angle_gamma   90.00
#
_symmetry.space_group_name_H-M   'P 1'
#
loop_
_entity.id
_entity.type
_entity.pdbx_description
1 polymer ?
#
loop_
_entity_poly.entity_id
_entity_poly.type
_entity_poly.pdbx_seq_one_letter_code
_entity_poly.pdbx_strand_id
1 'polypeptide(L)'
;MPGIEGLAAAVQRNCDLADAVHAQDLSLCTYLLQMREFFRWERDLPLDLAPDRGEVGRWIATREAHWEALAEQADPAFAALPIGEGVDAFDEAAANERLGSLGLVYAAGLARFRRPEFVLAERVQSQVREGATVIVTGREHARGLNPPMATSRGDQVLVRRDVLRRWLGTRLELSRQRPSAEGLCAAVDAWQAGDDREAALERITTAETETLILHELGERRAAALLGAQWEEMLAALDDHRSEIVARAIRDLLADCESTLPTLLERDERASIHFWFANLEGMRGLLAPDLRAGYLRWRGAGQGVPGASSALADAISAQRGHWLAQARRMLDAWREGATAGAMAFSEALVDAARGESPHG
;
A
#
# COMPACT_ATOMS: atom_id res chain seq x y z
N MET A 1 27.96 16.04 -9.65
CA MET A 1 26.78 15.17 -9.60
C MET A 1 26.04 15.34 -10.91
N PRO A 2 25.50 14.27 -11.52
CA PRO A 2 24.54 14.45 -12.60
C PRO A 2 23.39 15.32 -12.09
N GLY A 3 22.77 16.07 -13.01
CA GLY A 3 21.53 16.76 -12.70
C GLY A 3 20.46 15.76 -12.25
N ILE A 4 19.42 16.26 -11.55
CA ILE A 4 18.30 15.46 -11.06
C ILE A 4 17.72 14.56 -12.16
N GLU A 5 17.66 15.06 -13.40
CA GLU A 5 17.21 14.31 -14.59
C GLU A 5 18.04 13.04 -14.87
N GLY A 6 19.37 13.12 -14.78
CA GLY A 6 20.24 11.97 -15.04
C GLY A 6 20.09 10.88 -13.97
N LEU A 7 19.90 11.29 -12.70
CA LEU A 7 19.60 10.36 -11.62
C LEU A 7 18.20 9.76 -11.78
N ALA A 8 17.19 10.58 -12.07
CA ALA A 8 15.82 10.13 -12.30
C ALA A 8 15.75 9.12 -13.45
N ALA A 9 16.46 9.36 -14.55
CA ALA A 9 16.54 8.42 -15.67
C ALA A 9 17.18 7.07 -15.26
N ALA A 10 18.24 7.09 -14.44
CA ALA A 10 18.86 5.86 -13.94
C ALA A 10 17.91 5.08 -13.01
N VAL A 11 17.22 5.77 -12.10
CA VAL A 11 16.22 5.14 -11.23
C VAL A 11 15.05 4.59 -12.05
N GLN A 12 14.55 5.35 -13.02
CA GLN A 12 13.46 4.91 -13.90
C GLN A 12 13.85 3.70 -14.73
N ARG A 13 15.11 3.60 -15.20
CA ARG A 13 15.61 2.39 -15.86
C ARG A 13 15.52 1.17 -14.94
N ASN A 14 15.87 1.30 -13.65
CA ASN A 14 15.73 0.21 -12.69
C ASN A 14 14.26 -0.14 -12.42
N CYS A 15 13.37 0.84 -12.37
CA CYS A 15 11.92 0.60 -12.32
C CYS A 15 11.44 -0.18 -13.55
N ASP A 16 11.86 0.24 -14.75
CA ASP A 16 11.48 -0.39 -16.01
C ASP A 16 11.99 -1.84 -16.12
N LEU A 17 13.21 -2.12 -15.62
CA LEU A 17 13.75 -3.48 -15.52
C LEU A 17 12.90 -4.37 -14.60
N ALA A 18 12.47 -3.84 -13.46
CA ALA A 18 11.59 -4.56 -12.55
C ALA A 18 10.21 -4.81 -13.17
N ASP A 19 9.63 -3.81 -13.82
CA ASP A 19 8.34 -3.92 -14.49
C ASP A 19 8.37 -4.86 -15.70
N ALA A 20 9.46 -4.91 -16.45
CA ALA A 20 9.61 -5.83 -17.58
C ALA A 20 9.45 -7.30 -17.18
N VAL A 21 9.79 -7.65 -15.93
CA VAL A 21 9.63 -9.02 -15.41
C VAL A 21 8.26 -9.19 -14.73
N HIS A 22 7.84 -8.21 -13.93
CA HIS A 22 6.74 -8.37 -12.98
C HIS A 22 5.40 -7.74 -13.39
N ALA A 23 5.35 -6.93 -14.43
CA ALA A 23 4.09 -6.27 -14.83
C ALA A 23 3.00 -7.28 -15.24
N GLN A 24 3.42 -8.42 -15.79
CA GLN A 24 2.54 -9.53 -16.17
C GLN A 24 1.90 -10.29 -14.99
N ASP A 25 2.38 -10.08 -13.76
CA ASP A 25 1.81 -10.69 -12.55
C ASP A 25 0.43 -10.08 -12.21
N LEU A 26 0.09 -8.93 -12.80
CA LEU A 26 -1.20 -8.28 -12.63
C LEU A 26 -2.28 -8.93 -13.50
N SER A 27 -3.50 -9.03 -12.98
CA SER A 27 -4.65 -9.37 -13.82
C SER A 27 -4.87 -8.30 -14.89
N LEU A 28 -5.37 -8.69 -16.07
CA LEU A 28 -5.53 -7.78 -17.22
C LEU A 28 -6.27 -6.47 -16.87
N CYS A 29 -7.36 -6.55 -16.10
CA CYS A 29 -8.10 -5.36 -15.66
C CYS A 29 -7.26 -4.45 -14.78
N THR A 30 -6.50 -5.03 -13.83
CA THR A 30 -5.62 -4.26 -12.94
C THR A 30 -4.48 -3.65 -13.73
N TYR A 31 -3.83 -4.43 -14.59
CA TYR A 31 -2.76 -4.00 -15.48
C TYR A 31 -3.17 -2.78 -16.31
N LEU A 32 -4.30 -2.85 -17.01
CA LEU A 32 -4.77 -1.73 -17.85
C LEU A 32 -5.12 -0.46 -17.03
N LEU A 33 -5.63 -0.62 -15.81
CA LEU A 33 -5.87 0.51 -14.91
C LEU A 33 -4.55 1.15 -14.47
N GLN A 34 -3.54 0.36 -14.11
CA GLN A 34 -2.23 0.87 -13.73
C GLN A 34 -1.50 1.50 -14.90
N MET A 35 -1.55 0.91 -16.10
CA MET A 35 -0.96 1.49 -17.32
C MET A 35 -1.56 2.86 -17.65
N ARG A 36 -2.89 2.99 -17.51
CA ARG A 36 -3.55 4.29 -17.70
C ARG A 36 -3.09 5.33 -16.68
N GLU A 37 -2.93 4.95 -15.40
CA GLU A 37 -2.42 5.90 -14.39
C GLU A 37 -0.93 6.21 -14.59
N PHE A 38 -0.14 5.23 -15.02
CA PHE A 38 1.27 5.42 -15.31
C PHE A 38 1.48 6.39 -16.48
N PHE A 39 0.68 6.26 -17.54
CA PHE A 39 0.60 7.23 -18.64
C PHE A 39 0.31 8.66 -18.15
N ARG A 40 -0.66 8.82 -17.24
CA ARG A 40 -1.07 10.12 -16.71
C ARG A 40 0.03 10.76 -15.88
N TRP A 41 0.71 9.97 -15.04
CA TRP A 41 1.83 10.46 -14.24
C TRP A 41 3.02 10.87 -15.09
N GLU A 42 3.42 10.04 -16.06
CA GLU A 42 4.57 10.32 -16.92
C GLU A 42 4.43 11.64 -17.70
N ARG A 43 3.19 12.01 -18.04
CA ARG A 43 2.84 13.24 -18.76
C ARG A 43 2.41 14.41 -17.85
N ASP A 44 2.47 14.24 -16.53
CA ASP A 44 1.99 15.20 -15.54
C ASP A 44 0.54 15.68 -15.80
N LEU A 45 -0.34 14.74 -16.22
CA LEU A 45 -1.72 15.07 -16.54
C LEU A 45 -2.55 15.33 -15.27
N PRO A 46 -3.48 16.31 -15.31
CA PRO A 46 -4.44 16.54 -14.24
C PRO A 46 -5.29 15.31 -13.88
N LEU A 47 -5.70 15.23 -12.62
CA LEU A 47 -6.44 14.08 -12.08
C LEU A 47 -7.89 13.98 -12.56
N ASP A 48 -8.43 15.03 -13.16
CA ASP A 48 -9.76 15.11 -13.76
C ASP A 48 -9.72 15.00 -15.30
N LEU A 49 -8.53 14.99 -15.89
CA LEU A 49 -8.37 14.82 -17.33
C LEU A 49 -8.48 13.33 -17.72
N ALA A 50 -9.51 13.02 -18.50
CA ALA A 50 -9.63 11.73 -19.16
C ALA A 50 -8.70 11.70 -20.39
N PRO A 51 -7.67 10.82 -20.43
CA PRO A 51 -6.74 10.76 -21.55
C PRO A 51 -7.40 10.14 -22.80
N ASP A 52 -6.92 10.53 -23.99
CA ASP A 52 -7.39 9.95 -25.25
C ASP A 52 -7.08 8.45 -25.31
N ARG A 53 -8.08 7.63 -25.64
CA ARG A 53 -7.93 6.17 -25.66
C ARG A 53 -6.94 5.70 -26.71
N GLY A 54 -6.89 6.36 -27.87
CA GLY A 54 -5.97 6.02 -28.94
C GLY A 54 -4.52 6.35 -28.57
N GLU A 55 -4.30 7.48 -27.91
CA GLU A 55 -2.98 7.87 -27.38
C GLU A 55 -2.50 6.91 -26.30
N VAL A 56 -3.36 6.60 -25.32
CA VAL A 56 -3.03 5.62 -24.26
C VAL A 56 -2.68 4.27 -24.88
N GLY A 57 -3.46 3.78 -25.85
CA GLY A 57 -3.19 2.52 -26.53
C GLY A 57 -1.83 2.50 -27.27
N ARG A 58 -1.49 3.58 -27.97
CA ARG A 58 -0.17 3.69 -28.62
C ARG A 58 0.97 3.73 -27.61
N TRP A 59 0.80 4.48 -26.52
CA TRP A 59 1.82 4.55 -25.47
C TRP A 59 2.01 3.22 -24.75
N ILE A 60 0.93 2.47 -24.48
CA ILE A 60 1.00 1.12 -23.90
C ILE A 60 1.86 0.23 -24.79
N ALA A 61 1.59 0.21 -26.11
CA ALA A 61 2.38 -0.59 -27.04
C ALA A 61 3.86 -0.18 -27.08
N THR A 62 4.17 1.11 -27.02
CA THR A 62 5.56 1.60 -26.92
C THR A 62 6.24 1.16 -25.61
N ARG A 63 5.52 1.24 -24.49
CA ARG A 63 6.02 0.85 -23.17
C ARG A 63 6.30 -0.65 -23.08
N GLU A 64 5.38 -1.46 -23.61
CA GLU A 64 5.54 -2.92 -23.67
C GLU A 64 6.72 -3.33 -24.54
N ALA A 65 6.87 -2.74 -25.74
CA ALA A 65 8.02 -3.01 -26.60
C ALA A 65 9.37 -2.61 -25.95
N HIS A 66 9.38 -1.52 -25.18
CA HIS A 66 10.55 -1.11 -24.40
C HIS A 66 10.88 -2.11 -23.29
N TRP A 67 9.89 -2.57 -22.55
CA TRP A 67 10.07 -3.60 -21.53
C TRP A 67 10.52 -4.94 -22.11
N GLU A 68 9.97 -5.35 -23.25
CA GLU A 68 10.41 -6.56 -23.97
C GLU A 68 11.89 -6.45 -24.36
N ALA A 69 12.30 -5.31 -24.95
CA ALA A 69 13.70 -5.06 -25.29
C ALA A 69 14.63 -5.02 -24.08
N LEU A 70 14.15 -4.58 -22.90
CA LEU A 70 14.92 -4.62 -21.65
C LEU A 70 15.03 -6.03 -21.09
N ALA A 71 13.96 -6.81 -21.13
CA ALA A 71 13.96 -8.22 -20.70
C ALA A 71 14.94 -9.07 -21.53
N GLU A 72 15.10 -8.75 -22.82
CA GLU A 72 16.07 -9.41 -23.71
C GLU A 72 17.54 -9.06 -23.43
N GLN A 73 17.82 -7.91 -22.79
CA GLN A 73 19.18 -7.38 -22.56
C GLN A 73 19.93 -8.05 -21.38
N ALA A 74 19.56 -9.27 -21.01
CA ALA A 74 19.95 -10.01 -19.81
C ALA A 74 21.37 -9.73 -19.24
N ASP A 75 21.47 -8.68 -18.42
CA ASP A 75 22.16 -8.71 -17.14
C ASP A 75 21.10 -8.36 -16.08
N PRO A 76 20.69 -9.30 -15.21
CA PRO A 76 19.66 -9.08 -14.19
C PRO A 76 20.12 -8.12 -13.07
N ALA A 77 21.36 -7.61 -13.12
CA ALA A 77 21.83 -6.60 -12.18
C ALA A 77 21.18 -5.24 -12.44
N PHE A 78 20.58 -4.68 -11.39
CA PHE A 78 20.11 -3.29 -11.41
C PHE A 78 21.30 -2.33 -11.55
N ALA A 79 21.12 -1.28 -12.36
CA ALA A 79 22.19 -0.34 -12.66
C ALA A 79 22.53 0.50 -11.41
N ALA A 80 23.81 0.69 -11.16
CA ALA A 80 24.28 1.60 -10.12
C ALA A 80 23.75 3.03 -10.38
N LEU A 81 23.35 3.71 -9.31
CA LEU A 81 22.94 5.10 -9.35
C LEU A 81 24.15 5.98 -9.65
N PRO A 82 24.03 6.98 -10.53
CA PRO A 82 25.15 7.84 -10.92
C PRO A 82 25.46 8.90 -9.86
N ILE A 83 25.67 8.49 -8.61
CA ILE A 83 26.00 9.35 -7.46
C ILE A 83 27.46 9.08 -7.08
N GLY A 84 28.31 10.11 -7.07
CA GLY A 84 29.74 9.93 -6.80
C GLY A 84 30.40 9.04 -7.86
N GLU A 85 31.03 7.93 -7.41
CA GLU A 85 31.63 6.92 -8.28
C GLU A 85 30.65 5.80 -8.70
N GLY A 86 29.38 5.91 -8.32
CA GLY A 86 28.38 4.87 -8.47
C GLY A 86 27.93 4.34 -7.11
N VAL A 87 26.62 4.34 -6.87
CA VAL A 87 26.01 3.76 -5.66
C VAL A 87 25.17 2.57 -6.07
N ASP A 88 25.25 1.47 -5.32
CA ASP A 88 24.43 0.28 -5.59
C ASP A 88 22.93 0.63 -5.55
N ALA A 89 22.14 0.00 -6.43
CA ALA A 89 20.72 0.30 -6.56
C ALA A 89 19.90 0.00 -5.29
N PHE A 90 20.39 -0.84 -4.38
CA PHE A 90 19.72 -1.15 -3.13
C PHE A 90 20.37 -0.47 -1.91
N ASP A 91 21.46 0.30 -2.10
CA ASP A 91 22.09 1.07 -1.02
C ASP A 91 21.39 2.43 -0.82
N GLU A 92 20.21 2.35 -0.21
CA GLU A 92 19.38 3.52 0.15
C GLU A 92 20.14 4.51 1.05
N ALA A 93 21.02 4.00 1.93
CA ALA A 93 21.75 4.82 2.88
C ALA A 93 22.80 5.70 2.18
N ALA A 94 23.65 5.09 1.35
CA ALA A 94 24.66 5.82 0.58
C ALA A 94 24.04 6.81 -0.40
N ALA A 95 22.92 6.44 -1.04
CA ALA A 95 22.20 7.35 -1.93
C ALA A 95 21.67 8.57 -1.16
N ASN A 96 20.95 8.36 -0.06
CA ASN A 96 20.30 9.44 0.69
C ASN A 96 21.28 10.36 1.44
N GLU A 97 22.49 9.90 1.79
CA GLU A 97 23.55 10.76 2.34
C GLU A 97 23.87 11.94 1.40
N ARG A 98 23.78 11.71 0.08
CA ARG A 98 24.06 12.72 -0.95
C ARG A 98 22.82 13.49 -1.40
N LEU A 99 21.64 12.87 -1.33
CA LEU A 99 20.38 13.45 -1.81
C LEU A 99 19.68 14.35 -0.78
N GLY A 100 19.94 14.15 0.51
CA GLY A 100 19.24 14.84 1.58
C GLY A 100 19.36 16.38 1.55
N SER A 101 20.47 16.92 1.01
CA SER A 101 20.69 18.36 0.81
C SER A 101 20.00 18.93 -0.42
N LEU A 102 19.63 18.07 -1.37
CA LEU A 102 18.90 18.43 -2.59
C LEU A 102 17.38 18.38 -2.41
N GLY A 103 16.91 18.06 -1.20
CA GLY A 103 15.49 17.88 -0.92
C GLY A 103 14.89 16.64 -1.58
N LEU A 104 15.73 15.67 -1.97
CA LEU A 104 15.30 14.42 -2.58
C LEU A 104 15.44 13.25 -1.60
N VAL A 105 14.61 12.23 -1.79
CA VAL A 105 14.67 10.93 -1.12
C VAL A 105 14.65 9.85 -2.18
N TYR A 106 15.55 8.89 -2.02
CA TYR A 106 15.60 7.65 -2.74
C TYR A 106 15.15 6.50 -1.84
N ALA A 107 14.37 5.57 -2.37
CA ALA A 107 14.09 4.33 -1.67
C ALA A 107 14.10 3.15 -2.65
N ALA A 108 14.52 1.99 -2.15
CA ALA A 108 14.73 0.80 -2.94
C ALA A 108 14.52 -0.49 -2.14
N GLY A 109 14.00 -1.52 -2.79
CA GLY A 109 14.12 -2.88 -2.30
C GLY A 109 13.00 -3.82 -2.70
N LEU A 110 12.86 -4.91 -1.96
CA LEU A 110 11.96 -6.00 -2.33
C LEU A 110 10.59 -5.83 -1.68
N ALA A 111 9.55 -5.76 -2.50
CA ALA A 111 8.16 -5.77 -2.09
C ALA A 111 7.60 -7.21 -2.05
N ARG A 112 6.27 -7.32 -2.07
CA ARG A 112 5.54 -8.59 -2.13
C ARG A 112 6.03 -9.45 -3.30
N PHE A 113 6.11 -10.77 -3.09
CA PHE A 113 6.64 -11.73 -4.07
C PHE A 113 8.07 -11.42 -4.54
N ARG A 114 8.85 -10.74 -3.69
CA ARG A 114 10.24 -10.34 -3.95
C ARG A 114 10.42 -9.44 -5.18
N ARG A 115 9.36 -8.75 -5.61
CA ARG A 115 9.42 -7.77 -6.70
C ARG A 115 10.34 -6.61 -6.30
N PRO A 116 11.38 -6.29 -7.08
CA PRO A 116 12.19 -5.11 -6.85
C PRO A 116 11.41 -3.81 -7.08
N GLU A 117 11.65 -2.82 -6.24
CA GLU A 117 11.02 -1.52 -6.30
C GLU A 117 12.03 -0.42 -6.07
N PHE A 118 11.89 0.67 -6.81
CA PHE A 118 12.73 1.87 -6.71
C PHE A 118 11.85 3.11 -6.84
N VAL A 119 12.23 4.17 -6.15
CA VAL A 119 11.58 5.48 -6.24
C VAL A 119 12.59 6.59 -5.99
N LEU A 120 12.47 7.67 -6.75
CA LEU A 120 13.13 8.94 -6.47
C LEU A 120 12.05 10.02 -6.39
N ALA A 121 11.99 10.74 -5.28
CA ALA A 121 10.96 11.73 -5.04
C ALA A 121 11.46 12.92 -4.24
N GLU A 122 10.72 14.03 -4.31
CA GLU A 122 10.91 15.18 -3.44
C GLU A 122 10.54 14.83 -1.99
N ARG A 123 11.31 15.30 -1.02
CA ARG A 123 11.01 15.16 0.41
C ARG A 123 10.13 16.31 0.86
N VAL A 124 8.92 16.01 1.30
CA VAL A 124 7.98 17.00 1.84
C VAL A 124 8.15 17.14 3.35
N GLN A 125 8.25 16.02 4.06
CA GLN A 125 8.34 16.01 5.53
C GLN A 125 9.21 14.84 5.99
N SER A 126 9.89 15.03 7.13
CA SER A 126 10.55 13.96 7.87
C SER A 126 10.34 14.18 9.36
N GLN A 127 10.00 13.12 10.09
CA GLN A 127 9.79 13.16 11.53
C GLN A 127 10.10 11.80 12.16
N VAL A 128 10.42 11.79 13.46
CA VAL A 128 10.57 10.54 14.21
C VAL A 128 9.30 10.24 14.99
N ARG A 129 8.75 9.03 14.84
CA ARG A 129 7.59 8.52 15.59
C ARG A 129 7.84 7.08 16.00
N GLU A 130 7.68 6.79 17.30
CA GLU A 130 7.84 5.42 17.84
C GLU A 130 9.17 4.75 17.45
N GLY A 131 10.25 5.55 17.41
CA GLY A 131 11.58 5.09 16.99
C GLY A 131 11.77 4.94 15.48
N ALA A 132 10.72 5.11 14.66
CA ALA A 132 10.81 5.09 13.21
C ALA A 132 11.02 6.50 12.65
N THR A 133 11.85 6.62 11.60
CA THR A 133 11.93 7.82 10.76
C THR A 133 10.84 7.75 9.70
N VAL A 134 9.79 8.56 9.87
CA VAL A 134 8.68 8.70 8.93
C VAL A 134 9.01 9.80 7.93
N ILE A 135 9.05 9.44 6.65
CA ILE A 135 9.35 10.33 5.53
C ILE A 135 8.12 10.39 4.63
N VAL A 136 7.60 11.59 4.40
CA VAL A 136 6.52 11.83 3.43
C VAL A 136 7.14 12.45 2.19
N THR A 137 6.93 11.81 1.04
CA THR A 137 7.43 12.29 -0.26
C THR A 137 6.35 13.01 -1.05
N GLY A 138 6.78 13.92 -1.93
CA GLY A 138 5.94 14.71 -2.83
C GLY A 138 6.01 14.18 -4.25
N ARG A 139 6.30 15.06 -5.22
CA ARG A 139 6.44 14.71 -6.63
C ARG A 139 7.48 13.61 -6.82
N GLU A 140 7.14 12.59 -7.60
CA GLU A 140 8.06 11.50 -7.95
C GLU A 140 8.71 11.77 -9.30
N HIS A 141 10.03 11.69 -9.35
CA HIS A 141 10.82 11.81 -10.56
C HIS A 141 11.02 10.47 -11.26
N ALA A 142 10.90 9.36 -10.52
CA ALA A 142 10.96 8.01 -11.07
C ALA A 142 10.13 7.04 -10.21
N ARG A 143 9.37 6.16 -10.86
CA ARG A 143 8.58 5.10 -10.21
C ARG A 143 8.26 3.95 -11.17
N GLY A 144 7.94 2.78 -10.60
CA GLY A 144 7.40 1.65 -11.36
C GLY A 144 5.88 1.73 -11.61
N LEU A 145 5.35 0.78 -12.37
CA LEU A 145 3.96 0.70 -12.84
C LEU A 145 2.93 0.68 -11.71
N ASN A 146 3.17 -0.15 -10.69
CA ASN A 146 2.24 -0.35 -9.58
C ASN A 146 2.94 -0.02 -8.25
N PRO A 147 3.19 1.27 -7.96
CA PRO A 147 3.92 1.68 -6.78
C PRO A 147 3.06 1.52 -5.52
N PRO A 148 3.61 1.00 -4.40
CA PRO A 148 2.91 1.06 -3.12
C PRO A 148 2.76 2.51 -2.66
N MET A 149 1.71 2.81 -1.89
CA MET A 149 1.49 4.15 -1.31
C MET A 149 2.33 4.39 -0.06
N ALA A 150 2.67 3.33 0.66
CA ALA A 150 3.56 3.38 1.80
C ALA A 150 4.37 2.09 1.92
N THR A 151 5.54 2.19 2.53
CA THR A 151 6.41 1.04 2.81
C THR A 151 7.16 1.24 4.11
N SER A 152 7.41 0.14 4.82
CA SER A 152 8.31 0.09 5.98
C SER A 152 9.55 -0.74 5.65
N ARG A 153 10.74 -0.20 5.96
CA ARG A 153 12.03 -0.91 5.81
C ARG A 153 12.95 -0.55 6.96
N GLY A 154 13.36 -1.55 7.75
CA GLY A 154 14.18 -1.30 8.94
C GLY A 154 13.49 -0.31 9.87
N ASP A 155 14.15 0.81 10.17
CA ASP A 155 13.61 1.90 11.00
C ASP A 155 13.01 3.06 10.19
N GLN A 156 12.74 2.87 8.89
CA GLN A 156 12.13 3.90 8.05
C GLN A 156 10.72 3.52 7.62
N VAL A 157 9.84 4.53 7.60
CA VAL A 157 8.50 4.49 7.03
C VAL A 157 8.46 5.54 5.93
N LEU A 158 8.20 5.13 4.69
CA LEU A 158 8.06 6.02 3.55
C LEU A 158 6.59 6.10 3.15
N VAL A 159 6.02 7.30 3.08
CA VAL A 159 4.66 7.52 2.55
C VAL A 159 4.72 8.37 1.30
N ARG A 160 4.22 7.81 0.20
CA ARG A 160 4.32 8.34 -1.17
C ARG A 160 3.09 9.16 -1.51
N ARG A 161 3.11 10.45 -1.16
CA ARG A 161 1.92 11.33 -1.23
C ARG A 161 1.42 11.53 -2.65
N ASP A 162 2.28 11.59 -3.67
CA ASP A 162 1.86 11.71 -5.07
C ASP A 162 1.07 10.47 -5.54
N VAL A 163 1.55 9.27 -5.19
CA VAL A 163 0.84 8.01 -5.45
C VAL A 163 -0.51 7.99 -4.73
N LEU A 164 -0.53 8.32 -3.44
CA LEU A 164 -1.74 8.40 -2.64
C LEU A 164 -2.75 9.39 -3.23
N ARG A 165 -2.32 10.61 -3.57
CA ARG A 165 -3.17 11.67 -4.13
C ARG A 165 -3.83 11.22 -5.44
N ARG A 166 -3.06 10.61 -6.33
CA ARG A 166 -3.54 10.07 -7.62
C ARG A 166 -4.57 8.97 -7.43
N TRP A 167 -4.29 8.05 -6.50
CA TRP A 167 -5.21 6.97 -6.16
C TRP A 167 -6.51 7.50 -5.54
N LEU A 168 -6.44 8.43 -4.60
CA LEU A 168 -7.61 9.10 -4.00
C LEU A 168 -8.45 9.83 -5.05
N GLY A 169 -7.82 10.56 -5.98
CA GLY A 169 -8.51 11.21 -7.08
C GLY A 169 -9.35 10.24 -7.92
N THR A 170 -8.80 9.05 -8.17
CA THR A 170 -9.50 7.95 -8.87
C THR A 170 -10.65 7.38 -8.02
N ARG A 171 -10.47 7.20 -6.71
CA ARG A 171 -11.54 6.75 -5.80
C ARG A 171 -12.70 7.74 -5.76
N LEU A 172 -12.42 9.04 -5.69
CA LEU A 172 -13.44 10.10 -5.71
C LEU A 172 -14.21 10.19 -7.04
N GLU A 173 -13.57 9.82 -8.15
CA GLU A 173 -14.26 9.71 -9.44
C GLU A 173 -15.20 8.50 -9.46
N LEU A 174 -14.72 7.34 -8.99
CA LEU A 174 -15.50 6.10 -8.94
C LEU A 174 -16.75 6.22 -8.06
N SER A 175 -16.65 6.90 -6.91
CA SER A 175 -17.81 7.08 -6.01
C SER A 175 -18.96 7.84 -6.67
N ARG A 176 -18.66 8.77 -7.58
CA ARG A 176 -19.66 9.53 -8.35
C ARG A 176 -20.33 8.66 -9.42
N GLN A 177 -19.59 7.71 -9.99
CA GLN A 177 -20.09 6.82 -11.05
C GLN A 177 -20.85 5.60 -10.50
N ARG A 178 -20.51 5.13 -9.28
CA ARG A 178 -21.11 3.95 -8.64
C ARG A 178 -21.57 4.25 -7.21
N PRO A 179 -22.78 4.82 -7.04
CA PRO A 179 -23.31 5.18 -5.72
C PRO A 179 -23.57 3.99 -4.77
N SER A 180 -23.55 2.75 -5.27
CA SER A 180 -23.73 1.54 -4.45
C SER A 180 -22.52 1.17 -3.59
N ALA A 181 -21.39 1.88 -3.72
CA ALA A 181 -20.21 1.69 -2.87
C ALA A 181 -20.41 2.39 -1.50
N GLU A 182 -21.33 1.87 -0.68
CA GLU A 182 -21.84 2.58 0.50
C GLU A 182 -20.78 3.11 1.47
N GLY A 183 -19.70 2.36 1.70
CA GLY A 183 -18.60 2.81 2.56
C GLY A 183 -17.83 4.00 1.96
N LEU A 184 -17.60 3.96 0.64
CA LEU A 184 -16.90 5.05 -0.06
C LEU A 184 -17.77 6.30 -0.14
N CYS A 185 -19.08 6.13 -0.40
CA CYS A 185 -20.03 7.24 -0.34
C CYS A 185 -20.09 7.85 1.07
N ALA A 186 -20.17 7.04 2.12
CA ALA A 186 -20.12 7.53 3.49
C ALA A 186 -18.83 8.29 3.82
N ALA A 187 -17.68 7.86 3.28
CA ALA A 187 -16.42 8.59 3.41
C ALA A 187 -16.47 9.94 2.70
N VAL A 188 -16.98 9.98 1.46
CA VAL A 188 -17.14 11.22 0.68
C VAL A 188 -18.08 12.20 1.35
N ASP A 189 -19.21 11.73 1.87
CA ASP A 189 -20.16 12.55 2.62
C ASP A 189 -19.51 13.12 3.89
N ALA A 190 -18.75 12.28 4.62
CA ALA A 190 -18.05 12.69 5.84
C ALA A 190 -16.89 13.66 5.59
N TRP A 191 -16.18 13.54 4.46
CA TRP A 191 -15.16 14.52 4.07
C TRP A 191 -15.73 15.88 3.70
N GLN A 192 -17.05 15.96 3.45
CA GLN A 192 -17.74 17.17 2.99
C GLN A 192 -16.97 17.80 1.83
N ALA A 193 -16.65 16.97 0.82
CA ALA A 193 -15.97 17.42 -0.37
C ALA A 193 -16.89 18.39 -1.13
N GLY A 194 -16.81 19.68 -0.77
CA GLY A 194 -17.56 20.76 -1.40
C GLY A 194 -17.12 21.00 -2.84
N ASP A 195 -17.48 22.16 -3.39
CA ASP A 195 -17.29 22.43 -4.82
C ASP A 195 -15.80 22.55 -5.25
N ASP A 196 -14.92 22.92 -4.33
CA ASP A 196 -13.46 22.96 -4.59
C ASP A 196 -12.83 21.56 -4.47
N ARG A 197 -12.76 20.87 -5.61
CA ARG A 197 -12.20 19.51 -5.74
C ARG A 197 -10.73 19.44 -5.35
N GLU A 198 -9.92 20.45 -5.73
CA GLU A 198 -8.47 20.41 -5.53
C GLU A 198 -8.13 20.60 -4.05
N ALA A 199 -8.80 21.55 -3.40
CA ALA A 199 -8.65 21.74 -1.96
C ALA A 199 -9.21 20.54 -1.17
N ALA A 200 -10.33 19.95 -1.61
CA ALA A 200 -10.87 18.74 -0.99
C ALA A 200 -9.88 17.57 -1.09
N LEU A 201 -9.33 17.32 -2.28
CA LEU A 201 -8.35 16.24 -2.49
C LEU A 201 -7.09 16.45 -1.65
N GLU A 202 -6.63 17.69 -1.49
CA GLU A 202 -5.46 18.02 -0.67
C GLU A 202 -5.71 17.76 0.83
N ARG A 203 -6.88 18.13 1.35
CA ARG A 203 -7.27 17.80 2.73
C ARG A 203 -7.38 16.30 2.94
N ILE A 204 -8.04 15.59 2.02
CA ILE A 204 -8.20 14.13 2.09
C ILE A 204 -6.84 13.45 2.02
N THR A 205 -5.96 13.88 1.12
CA THR A 205 -4.61 13.33 0.98
C THR A 205 -3.81 13.52 2.28
N THR A 206 -3.97 14.66 2.95
CA THR A 206 -3.33 14.91 4.25
C THR A 206 -3.86 13.97 5.34
N ALA A 207 -5.18 13.79 5.44
CA ALA A 207 -5.79 12.87 6.40
C ALA A 207 -5.37 11.41 6.14
N GLU A 208 -5.46 10.95 4.89
CA GLU A 208 -5.11 9.58 4.55
C GLU A 208 -3.60 9.31 4.54
N THR A 209 -2.76 10.35 4.47
CA THR A 209 -1.32 10.21 4.75
C THR A 209 -1.12 9.76 6.20
N GLU A 210 -1.84 10.34 7.16
CA GLU A 210 -1.79 9.90 8.56
C GLU A 210 -2.32 8.47 8.73
N THR A 211 -3.41 8.10 8.03
CA THR A 211 -3.92 6.71 8.03
C THR A 211 -2.84 5.72 7.59
N LEU A 212 -2.10 6.02 6.52
CA LEU A 212 -0.99 5.18 6.07
C LEU A 212 0.17 5.15 7.08
N ILE A 213 0.54 6.28 7.67
CA ILE A 213 1.56 6.30 8.73
C ILE A 213 1.15 5.39 9.89
N LEU A 214 -0.11 5.45 10.33
CA LEU A 214 -0.63 4.61 11.41
C LEU A 214 -0.59 3.12 11.05
N HIS A 215 -0.90 2.76 9.80
CA HIS A 215 -0.81 1.39 9.29
C HIS A 215 0.63 0.87 9.36
N GLU A 216 1.58 1.62 8.81
CA GLU A 216 3.00 1.25 8.82
C GLU A 216 3.57 1.15 10.24
N LEU A 217 3.20 2.06 11.15
CA LEU A 217 3.54 1.95 12.57
C LEU A 217 2.87 0.72 13.22
N GLY A 218 1.65 0.37 12.81
CA GLY A 218 0.96 -0.85 13.20
C GLY A 218 1.71 -2.11 12.75
N GLU A 219 2.23 -2.15 11.52
CA GLU A 219 3.03 -3.26 11.02
C GLU A 219 4.29 -3.45 11.85
N ARG A 220 4.95 -2.34 12.25
CA ARG A 220 6.12 -2.41 13.15
C ARG A 220 5.76 -2.97 14.52
N ARG A 221 4.62 -2.58 15.10
CA ARG A 221 4.13 -3.14 16.37
C ARG A 221 3.83 -4.63 16.22
N ALA A 222 3.18 -5.03 15.13
CA ALA A 222 2.93 -6.43 14.81
C ALA A 222 4.24 -7.22 14.68
N ALA A 223 5.24 -6.69 13.97
CA ALA A 223 6.55 -7.30 13.84
C ALA A 223 7.25 -7.47 15.20
N ALA A 224 7.15 -6.49 16.11
CA ALA A 224 7.69 -6.60 17.46
C ALA A 224 6.98 -7.69 18.30
N LEU A 225 5.67 -7.88 18.11
CA LEU A 225 4.88 -8.92 18.80
C LEU A 225 5.16 -10.34 18.28
N LEU A 226 5.50 -10.47 16.99
CA LEU A 226 5.71 -11.76 16.32
C LEU A 226 7.18 -12.19 16.28
N GLY A 227 8.10 -11.23 16.32
CA GLY A 227 9.55 -11.45 16.27
C GLY A 227 10.07 -11.82 14.88
N ALA A 228 11.41 -11.98 14.77
CA ALA A 228 12.10 -12.18 13.49
C ALA A 228 11.63 -13.42 12.71
N GLN A 229 11.15 -14.45 13.40
CA GLN A 229 10.65 -15.69 12.78
C GLN A 229 9.46 -15.46 11.84
N TRP A 230 8.72 -14.37 12.01
CA TRP A 230 7.65 -14.00 11.07
C TRP A 230 8.20 -13.65 9.69
N GLU A 231 9.25 -12.84 9.63
CA GLU A 231 9.90 -12.48 8.37
C GLU A 231 10.66 -13.67 7.77
N GLU A 232 11.25 -14.54 8.61
CA GLU A 232 11.84 -15.82 8.16
C GLU A 232 10.79 -16.74 7.51
N MET A 233 9.62 -16.89 8.13
CA MET A 233 8.51 -17.65 7.57
C MET A 233 8.04 -17.04 6.26
N LEU A 234 7.76 -15.72 6.22
CA LEU A 234 7.33 -15.03 5.01
C LEU A 234 8.33 -15.20 3.86
N ALA A 235 9.63 -15.14 4.14
CA ALA A 235 10.67 -15.33 3.13
C ALA A 235 10.81 -16.78 2.64
N ALA A 236 10.34 -17.76 3.42
CA ALA A 236 10.37 -19.19 3.10
C ALA A 236 9.11 -19.70 2.38
N LEU A 237 8.03 -18.91 2.33
CA LEU A 237 6.84 -19.24 1.55
C LEU A 237 7.18 -19.19 0.05
N ASP A 238 6.83 -20.25 -0.67
CA ASP A 238 7.08 -20.40 -2.11
C ASP A 238 5.79 -20.30 -2.95
N ASP A 239 4.64 -20.09 -2.32
CA ASP A 239 3.35 -19.95 -2.97
C ASP A 239 2.68 -18.59 -2.69
N HIS A 240 2.04 -18.04 -3.73
CA HIS A 240 1.42 -16.73 -3.64
C HIS A 240 0.23 -16.66 -2.68
N ARG A 241 -0.49 -17.77 -2.47
CA ARG A 241 -1.72 -17.79 -1.68
C ARG A 241 -1.40 -17.68 -0.19
N SER A 242 -0.43 -18.43 0.31
CA SER A 242 -0.03 -18.37 1.71
C SER A 242 0.63 -17.04 2.05
N GLU A 243 1.44 -16.46 1.16
CA GLU A 243 2.00 -15.11 1.39
C GLU A 243 0.87 -14.06 1.47
N ILE A 244 -0.17 -14.16 0.62
CA ILE A 244 -1.36 -13.29 0.71
C ILE A 244 -2.06 -13.42 2.07
N VAL A 245 -2.25 -14.65 2.55
CA VAL A 245 -2.93 -14.90 3.84
C VAL A 245 -2.08 -14.37 5.00
N ALA A 246 -0.78 -14.68 5.02
CA ALA A 246 0.14 -14.20 6.05
C ALA A 246 0.14 -12.68 6.13
N ARG A 247 0.32 -11.99 4.99
CA ARG A 247 0.27 -10.52 4.94
C ARG A 247 -1.09 -9.99 5.39
N ALA A 248 -2.21 -10.58 4.95
CA ALA A 248 -3.54 -10.16 5.40
C ALA A 248 -3.72 -10.28 6.93
N ILE A 249 -3.19 -11.34 7.56
CA ILE A 249 -3.21 -11.50 9.02
C ILE A 249 -2.39 -10.38 9.69
N ARG A 250 -1.17 -10.10 9.18
CA ARG A 250 -0.32 -9.03 9.71
C ARG A 250 -0.96 -7.66 9.56
N ASP A 251 -1.51 -7.35 8.40
CA ASP A 251 -2.18 -6.08 8.11
C ASP A 251 -3.40 -5.87 9.03
N LEU A 252 -4.20 -6.91 9.23
CA LEU A 252 -5.36 -6.84 10.12
C LEU A 252 -4.96 -6.67 11.58
N LEU A 253 -3.88 -7.34 12.02
CA LEU A 253 -3.29 -7.11 13.34
C LEU A 253 -2.78 -5.67 13.46
N ALA A 254 -2.00 -5.19 12.50
CA ALA A 254 -1.44 -3.83 12.46
C ALA A 254 -2.55 -2.76 12.56
N ASP A 255 -3.60 -2.92 11.76
CA ASP A 255 -4.72 -1.97 11.74
C ASP A 255 -5.54 -2.01 13.04
N CYS A 256 -5.65 -3.17 13.71
CA CYS A 256 -6.31 -3.28 15.02
C CYS A 256 -5.41 -2.86 16.20
N GLU A 257 -4.09 -2.85 16.04
CA GLU A 257 -3.11 -2.39 17.04
C GLU A 257 -2.88 -0.87 16.99
N SER A 258 -3.05 -0.24 15.82
CA SER A 258 -2.64 1.15 15.59
C SER A 258 -3.72 1.96 14.86
N THR A 259 -4.01 1.62 13.60
CA THR A 259 -4.83 2.44 12.69
C THR A 259 -6.23 2.70 13.23
N LEU A 260 -7.05 1.66 13.36
CA LEU A 260 -8.46 1.78 13.71
C LEU A 260 -8.69 2.31 15.14
N PRO A 261 -7.95 1.86 16.18
CA PRO A 261 -8.07 2.47 17.51
C PRO A 261 -7.80 3.97 17.50
N THR A 262 -6.73 4.40 16.81
CA THR A 262 -6.33 5.81 16.77
C THR A 262 -7.35 6.67 16.01
N LEU A 263 -7.82 6.19 14.85
CA LEU A 263 -8.86 6.88 14.09
C LEU A 263 -10.16 7.01 14.90
N LEU A 264 -10.53 5.96 15.64
CA LEU A 264 -11.73 5.97 16.49
C LEU A 264 -11.58 6.92 17.69
N GLU A 265 -10.42 6.93 18.34
CA GLU A 265 -10.10 7.85 19.45
C GLU A 265 -10.15 9.32 19.01
N ARG A 266 -9.68 9.61 17.79
CA ARG A 266 -9.67 10.95 17.20
C ARG A 266 -11.00 11.35 16.54
N ASP A 267 -12.00 10.46 16.52
CA ASP A 267 -13.28 10.62 15.78
C ASP A 267 -13.08 10.95 14.28
N GLU A 268 -12.08 10.33 13.65
CA GLU A 268 -11.77 10.49 12.22
C GLU A 268 -12.73 9.68 11.34
N ARG A 269 -14.02 10.05 11.39
CA ARG A 269 -15.13 9.28 10.80
C ARG A 269 -14.93 9.00 9.31
N ALA A 270 -14.45 9.99 8.55
CA ALA A 270 -14.29 9.86 7.12
C ALA A 270 -13.22 8.82 6.77
N SER A 271 -12.07 8.83 7.48
CA SER A 271 -11.02 7.84 7.32
C SER A 271 -11.44 6.45 7.80
N ILE A 272 -12.28 6.34 8.84
CA ILE A 272 -12.89 5.06 9.24
C ILE A 272 -13.78 4.51 8.11
N HIS A 273 -14.71 5.31 7.59
CA HIS A 273 -15.55 4.91 6.45
C HIS A 273 -14.69 4.49 5.26
N PHE A 274 -13.63 5.24 4.98
CA PHE A 274 -12.73 4.98 3.88
C PHE A 274 -11.91 3.69 4.07
N TRP A 275 -11.41 3.41 5.27
CA TRP A 275 -10.71 2.16 5.57
C TRP A 275 -11.63 0.95 5.31
N PHE A 276 -12.87 0.98 5.81
CA PHE A 276 -13.84 -0.10 5.59
C PHE A 276 -14.33 -0.21 4.14
N ALA A 277 -14.31 0.89 3.38
CA ALA A 277 -14.55 0.90 1.94
C ALA A 277 -13.43 0.25 1.13
N ASN A 278 -12.26 0.04 1.74
CA ASN A 278 -11.11 -0.62 1.13
C ASN A 278 -10.78 -1.97 1.82
N LEU A 279 -11.62 -2.44 2.75
CA LEU A 279 -11.53 -3.76 3.36
C LEU A 279 -12.02 -4.84 2.37
N GLU A 280 -11.21 -5.12 1.36
CA GLU A 280 -11.53 -6.01 0.23
C GLU A 280 -10.57 -7.22 0.18
N GLY A 281 -10.79 -8.11 -0.79
CA GLY A 281 -9.91 -9.26 -1.03
C GLY A 281 -9.77 -10.17 0.18
N MET A 282 -8.53 -10.61 0.47
CA MET A 282 -8.26 -11.52 1.58
C MET A 282 -8.61 -10.91 2.94
N ARG A 283 -8.29 -9.64 3.20
CA ARG A 283 -8.64 -8.98 4.46
C ARG A 283 -10.15 -8.90 4.66
N GLY A 284 -10.89 -8.58 3.59
CA GLY A 284 -12.35 -8.55 3.62
C GLY A 284 -13.00 -9.91 3.85
N LEU A 285 -12.43 -10.97 3.27
CA LEU A 285 -12.87 -12.36 3.51
C LEU A 285 -12.61 -12.79 4.96
N LEU A 286 -11.44 -12.45 5.50
CA LEU A 286 -10.99 -12.93 6.81
C LEU A 286 -11.60 -12.16 8.00
N ALA A 287 -12.07 -10.93 7.82
CA ALA A 287 -12.52 -10.07 8.93
C ALA A 287 -14.02 -9.68 8.89
N PRO A 288 -14.98 -10.63 8.74
CA PRO A 288 -16.40 -10.32 8.68
C PRO A 288 -16.93 -9.68 9.98
N ASP A 289 -16.44 -10.11 11.15
CA ASP A 289 -16.86 -9.54 12.44
C ASP A 289 -16.40 -8.10 12.62
N LEU A 290 -15.24 -7.73 12.07
CA LEU A 290 -14.75 -6.35 12.08
C LEU A 290 -15.69 -5.47 11.24
N ARG A 291 -16.09 -5.96 10.05
CA ARG A 291 -17.09 -5.31 9.20
C ARG A 291 -18.45 -5.19 9.90
N ALA A 292 -18.88 -6.22 10.63
CA ALA A 292 -20.13 -6.17 11.41
C ALA A 292 -20.07 -5.11 12.52
N GLY A 293 -18.93 -4.97 13.21
CA GLY A 293 -18.68 -3.89 14.18
C GLY A 293 -18.83 -2.50 13.55
N TYR A 294 -18.24 -2.29 12.37
CA TYR A 294 -18.37 -1.05 11.61
C TYR A 294 -19.82 -0.74 11.22
N LEU A 295 -20.58 -1.74 10.72
CA LEU A 295 -21.97 -1.52 10.33
C LEU A 295 -22.85 -1.13 11.53
N ARG A 296 -22.61 -1.71 12.72
CA ARG A 296 -23.29 -1.30 13.96
C ARG A 296 -22.92 0.13 14.35
N TRP A 297 -21.63 0.48 14.29
CA TRP A 297 -21.17 1.85 14.56
C TRP A 297 -21.73 2.89 13.58
N ARG A 298 -21.80 2.55 12.28
CA ARG A 298 -22.37 3.41 11.24
C ARG A 298 -23.89 3.60 11.43
N GLY A 299 -24.60 2.54 11.84
CA GLY A 299 -26.05 2.57 12.06
C GLY A 299 -26.46 3.30 13.34
N ALA A 300 -25.58 3.37 14.34
CA ALA A 300 -25.78 4.20 15.51
C ALA A 300 -25.55 5.68 15.13
N GLY A 301 -26.60 6.50 15.18
CA GLY A 301 -26.53 7.92 14.84
C GLY A 301 -25.41 8.67 15.57
N GLN A 302 -24.93 9.77 14.98
CA GLN A 302 -23.89 10.61 15.61
C GLN A 302 -24.35 11.07 17.00
N GLY A 303 -23.46 10.97 17.99
CA GLY A 303 -23.74 11.40 19.37
C GLY A 303 -24.56 10.43 20.22
N VAL A 304 -24.90 9.23 19.71
CA VAL A 304 -25.52 8.18 20.52
C VAL A 304 -24.47 7.60 21.50
N PRO A 305 -24.70 7.66 22.83
CA PRO A 305 -23.81 7.06 23.81
C PRO A 305 -23.63 5.55 23.51
N GLY A 306 -22.38 5.09 23.36
CA GLY A 306 -22.07 3.69 23.05
C GLY A 306 -21.95 3.34 21.56
N ALA A 307 -22.22 4.27 20.63
CA ALA A 307 -21.96 4.01 19.20
C ALA A 307 -20.49 3.61 18.95
N SER A 308 -19.56 4.37 19.52
CA SER A 308 -18.12 4.09 19.46
C SER A 308 -17.71 2.81 20.19
N SER A 309 -18.49 2.32 21.17
CA SER A 309 -18.13 1.09 21.89
C SER A 309 -18.30 -0.14 21.00
N ALA A 310 -19.31 -0.20 20.12
CA ALA A 310 -19.52 -1.35 19.24
C ALA A 310 -18.35 -1.60 18.28
N LEU A 311 -17.75 -0.52 17.73
CA LEU A 311 -16.56 -0.64 16.88
C LEU A 311 -15.30 -0.84 17.73
N ALA A 312 -15.16 -0.16 18.88
CA ALA A 312 -14.04 -0.38 19.79
C ALA A 312 -13.94 -1.83 20.29
N ASP A 313 -15.08 -2.42 20.65
CA ASP A 313 -15.18 -3.83 21.09
C ASP A 313 -14.77 -4.78 19.97
N ALA A 314 -15.25 -4.53 18.74
CA ALA A 314 -14.87 -5.31 17.57
C ALA A 314 -13.37 -5.19 17.27
N ILE A 315 -12.80 -3.98 17.31
CA ILE A 315 -11.36 -3.75 17.12
C ILE A 315 -10.55 -4.50 18.19
N SER A 316 -10.94 -4.39 19.47
CA SER A 316 -10.22 -5.04 20.57
C SER A 316 -10.29 -6.56 20.48
N ALA A 317 -11.46 -7.14 20.13
CA ALA A 317 -11.61 -8.57 19.92
C ALA A 317 -10.75 -9.05 18.74
N GLN A 318 -10.78 -8.31 17.63
CA GLN A 318 -10.03 -8.64 16.41
C GLN A 318 -8.51 -8.53 16.60
N ARG A 319 -8.05 -7.56 17.38
CA ARG A 319 -6.63 -7.46 17.78
C ARG A 319 -6.13 -8.75 18.44
N GLY A 320 -6.87 -9.24 19.44
CA GLY A 320 -6.55 -10.50 20.11
C GLY A 320 -6.65 -11.72 19.17
N HIS A 321 -7.67 -11.74 18.32
CA HIS A 321 -7.87 -12.78 17.32
C HIS A 321 -6.68 -12.87 16.35
N TRP A 322 -6.30 -11.76 15.69
CA TRP A 322 -5.23 -11.78 14.68
C TRP A 322 -3.85 -12.06 15.26
N LEU A 323 -3.58 -11.62 16.49
CA LEU A 323 -2.36 -12.02 17.18
C LEU A 323 -2.32 -13.54 17.42
N ALA A 324 -3.45 -14.13 17.81
CA ALA A 324 -3.54 -15.58 17.98
C ALA A 324 -3.39 -16.30 16.62
N GLN A 325 -4.02 -15.82 15.55
CA GLN A 325 -3.89 -16.40 14.20
C GLN A 325 -2.45 -16.37 13.71
N ALA A 326 -1.77 -15.23 13.84
CA ALA A 326 -0.38 -15.08 13.45
C ALA A 326 0.53 -16.07 14.20
N ARG A 327 0.31 -16.25 15.51
CA ARG A 327 1.06 -17.23 16.32
C ARG A 327 0.77 -18.67 15.90
N ARG A 328 -0.48 -19.02 15.61
CA ARG A 328 -0.83 -20.37 15.09
C ARG A 328 -0.19 -20.65 13.74
N MET A 329 -0.12 -19.65 12.85
CA MET A 329 0.57 -19.80 11.58
C MET A 329 2.08 -20.04 11.77
N LEU A 330 2.70 -19.29 12.68
CA LEU A 330 4.11 -19.51 13.06
C LEU A 330 4.33 -20.92 13.65
N ASP A 331 3.45 -21.39 14.52
CA ASP A 331 3.55 -22.72 15.11
C ASP A 331 3.39 -23.81 14.04
N ALA A 332 2.42 -23.66 13.14
CA ALA A 332 2.27 -24.56 12.00
C ALA A 332 3.52 -24.58 11.10
N TRP A 333 4.13 -23.42 10.87
CA TRP A 333 5.40 -23.33 10.14
C TRP A 333 6.57 -23.98 10.88
N ARG A 334 6.66 -23.85 12.21
CA ARG A 334 7.71 -24.52 13.00
C ARG A 334 7.58 -26.04 12.95
N GLU A 335 6.36 -26.54 12.94
CA GLU A 335 6.06 -27.99 12.92
C GLU A 335 6.23 -28.61 11.53
N GLY A 336 5.79 -27.90 10.48
CA GLY A 336 5.68 -28.44 9.12
C GLY A 336 6.41 -27.66 8.04
N ALA A 337 7.26 -26.69 8.41
CA ALA A 337 7.89 -25.73 7.51
C ALA A 337 6.84 -25.07 6.58
N THR A 338 7.20 -24.81 5.32
CA THR A 338 6.31 -24.19 4.33
C THR A 338 4.98 -24.95 4.18
N ALA A 339 5.00 -26.29 4.18
CA ALA A 339 3.80 -27.10 4.07
C ALA A 339 2.82 -26.89 5.25
N GLY A 340 3.33 -26.68 6.46
CA GLY A 340 2.50 -26.38 7.64
C GLY A 340 1.81 -25.02 7.53
N ALA A 341 2.56 -23.98 7.11
CA ALA A 341 2.00 -22.65 6.87
C ALA A 341 0.95 -22.63 5.74
N MET A 342 1.18 -23.41 4.68
CA MET A 342 0.22 -23.60 3.58
C MET A 342 -1.07 -24.25 4.08
N ALA A 343 -0.97 -25.37 4.79
CA ALA A 343 -2.13 -26.08 5.33
C ALA A 343 -2.94 -25.20 6.30
N PHE A 344 -2.27 -24.41 7.14
CA PHE A 344 -2.92 -23.41 7.98
C PHE A 344 -3.67 -22.36 7.15
N SER A 345 -3.03 -21.84 6.11
CA SER A 345 -3.60 -20.80 5.23
C SER A 345 -4.84 -21.31 4.50
N GLU A 346 -4.81 -22.54 4.01
CA GLU A 346 -5.97 -23.19 3.37
C GLU A 346 -7.13 -23.36 4.35
N ALA A 347 -6.86 -23.92 5.53
CA ALA A 347 -7.88 -24.14 6.56
C ALA A 347 -8.53 -22.82 7.03
N LEU A 348 -7.74 -21.75 7.20
CA LEU A 348 -8.26 -20.44 7.59
C LEU A 348 -9.16 -19.84 6.50
N VAL A 349 -8.76 -19.93 5.23
CA VAL A 349 -9.55 -19.43 4.11
C VAL A 349 -10.83 -20.23 3.92
N ASP A 350 -10.78 -21.55 4.08
CA ASP A 350 -11.95 -22.42 3.93
C ASP A 350 -12.96 -22.21 5.06
N ALA A 351 -12.50 -22.01 6.30
CA ALA A 351 -13.35 -21.61 7.41
C ALA A 351 -14.07 -20.28 7.14
N ALA A 352 -13.34 -19.25 6.69
CA ALA A 352 -13.91 -17.94 6.38
C ALA A 352 -14.94 -17.99 5.23
N ARG A 353 -14.75 -18.88 4.24
CA ARG A 353 -15.72 -19.12 3.15
C ARG A 353 -16.96 -19.86 3.63
N GLY A 354 -16.82 -20.79 4.57
CA GLY A 354 -17.95 -21.54 5.15
C GLY A 354 -18.84 -20.69 6.07
N GLU A 355 -18.26 -19.67 6.70
CA GLU A 355 -18.97 -18.70 7.55
C GLU A 355 -19.55 -17.52 6.77
N SER A 356 -19.05 -17.26 5.56
CA SER A 356 -19.62 -16.26 4.67
C SER A 356 -20.99 -16.75 4.18
N PRO A 357 -22.11 -16.07 4.50
CA PRO A 357 -23.39 -16.43 3.88
C PRO A 357 -23.20 -16.37 2.36
N HIS A 358 -23.68 -17.40 1.65
CA HIS A 358 -23.78 -17.33 0.19
C HIS A 358 -24.51 -16.03 -0.15
N GLY A 359 -23.75 -15.07 -0.71
CA GLY A 359 -24.24 -13.73 -1.03
C GLY A 359 -25.39 -13.75 -2.01
#